data_AF-A0A3B0XYI9-F1
#
_entry.id   AF-A0A3B0XYI9-F1
#
_cell.length_a   1.000
_cell.length_b   1.000
_cell.length_c   1.000
_cell.angle_alpha   90.00
_cell.angle_beta   90.00
_cell.angle_gamma   90.00
#
_symmetry.space_group_name_H-M   'P 1'
#
loop_
_entity.id
_entity.type
_entity.pdbx_description
1 polymer ?
#
loop_
_entity_poly.entity_id
_entity_poly.type
_entity_poly.pdbx_seq_one_letter_code
_entity_poly.pdbx_strand_id
1 'polypeptide(L)'
;MGTFFNSLLFLVVFPPAALAESAQANKSAIQLPSIVGPNIYELYTDAHYFVTRVYVNDKELKLSNAEGNGSTRGRGFSFSGPMGYQNKLILNGHMRTGLNRIKVVFQASSILDDARKEDIQNIVIRDMYAHALIVRGRLTTSSMGVESYDLDKLLQSEDLKVKVLKNQLLRRFNEKKLSQEVSVSYQFKLPVTEKALQVGMDSCSLSFDGYNDFKATLSLNGQPVKEIKGNSSRGVKYFSDVVKSGLNSFHLKVTSVKNKTEKNKIRLYLSCDLKSFIKKINFAKEHKSLDFGDFFKSVYVPLVNIEFTEKGEYSSDFNMEL
;
A
#
# COMPACT_ATOMS: atom_id res chain seq x y z
N MET A 1 0.16 -57.02 44.63
CA MET A 1 0.60 -57.69 43.39
C MET A 1 -0.52 -57.64 42.38
N GLY A 2 -0.22 -57.28 41.13
CA GLY A 2 -1.03 -57.71 39.98
C GLY A 2 -2.05 -56.71 39.44
N THR A 3 -1.58 -55.88 38.50
CA THR A 3 -2.33 -55.28 37.38
C THR A 3 -3.12 -56.31 36.56
N PHE A 4 -4.21 -55.91 35.89
CA PHE A 4 -4.35 -56.01 34.42
C PHE A 4 -5.56 -55.24 33.87
N PHE A 5 -5.38 -54.82 32.62
CA PHE A 5 -6.16 -53.95 31.74
C PHE A 5 -7.46 -54.55 31.17
N ASN A 6 -8.42 -53.66 30.86
CA ASN A 6 -9.18 -53.59 29.59
C ASN A 6 -10.20 -52.42 29.70
N SER A 7 -10.67 -51.70 28.69
CA SER A 7 -10.24 -51.27 27.36
C SER A 7 -11.39 -50.38 26.84
N LEU A 8 -11.06 -49.16 26.38
CA LEU A 8 -11.77 -48.25 25.45
C LEU A 8 -13.32 -48.22 25.39
N LEU A 9 -13.89 -47.01 25.51
CA LEU A 9 -14.63 -46.41 24.40
C LEU A 9 -14.55 -44.88 24.43
N PHE A 10 -14.17 -44.30 23.29
CA PHE A 10 -14.07 -42.87 23.03
C PHE A 10 -15.46 -42.22 22.93
N LEU A 11 -15.60 -41.01 23.50
CA LEU A 11 -16.56 -40.05 23.00
C LEU A 11 -15.94 -38.64 23.08
N VAL A 12 -15.31 -38.28 21.96
CA VAL A 12 -14.86 -36.91 21.68
C VAL A 12 -16.10 -36.10 21.32
N VAL A 13 -16.54 -35.24 22.23
CA VAL A 13 -17.56 -34.24 21.92
C VAL A 13 -16.86 -33.03 21.33
N PHE A 14 -16.88 -32.92 20.00
CA PHE A 14 -16.53 -31.68 19.31
C PHE A 14 -17.71 -30.70 19.44
N PRO A 15 -17.53 -29.48 19.95
CA PRO A 15 -18.52 -28.43 19.71
C PRO A 15 -18.50 -28.05 18.22
N PRO A 16 -19.67 -27.71 17.65
CA PRO A 16 -19.82 -27.48 16.22
C PRO A 16 -19.05 -26.24 15.77
N ALA A 17 -18.65 -26.30 14.49
CA ALA A 17 -17.93 -25.29 13.74
C ALA A 17 -18.28 -23.85 14.15
N ALA A 18 -17.27 -23.12 14.66
CA ALA A 18 -17.28 -21.68 14.60
C ALA A 18 -17.32 -21.31 13.11
N LEU A 19 -18.52 -20.96 12.65
CA LEU A 19 -18.77 -20.32 11.37
C LEU A 19 -17.73 -19.22 11.21
N ALA A 20 -16.98 -19.32 10.11
CA ALA A 20 -16.25 -18.22 9.55
C ALA A 20 -17.24 -17.10 9.23
N GLU A 21 -17.53 -16.26 10.22
CA GLU A 21 -18.07 -14.93 9.97
C GLU A 21 -16.98 -14.18 9.23
N SER A 22 -17.11 -14.24 7.92
CA SER A 22 -16.57 -13.30 6.98
C SER A 22 -16.67 -11.90 7.58
N ALA A 23 -15.53 -11.38 8.01
CA ALA A 23 -15.27 -9.95 7.98
C ALA A 23 -15.32 -9.53 6.51
N GLN A 24 -16.52 -9.51 5.95
CA GLN A 24 -16.84 -8.81 4.73
C GLN A 24 -16.90 -7.35 5.15
N ALA A 25 -15.72 -6.81 5.48
CA ALA A 25 -15.50 -5.38 5.59
C ALA A 25 -16.16 -4.77 4.35
N ASN A 26 -17.02 -3.76 4.56
CA ASN A 26 -17.57 -2.94 3.50
C ASN A 26 -16.41 -2.48 2.60
N LYS A 27 -16.10 -3.26 1.55
CA LYS A 27 -15.02 -2.92 0.63
C LYS A 27 -15.53 -1.68 -0.10
N SER A 28 -14.95 -0.54 0.26
CA SER A 28 -15.15 0.71 -0.47
C SER A 28 -15.00 0.45 -1.96
N ALA A 29 -15.90 1.01 -2.78
CA ALA A 29 -15.83 0.85 -4.22
C ALA A 29 -14.43 1.23 -4.73
N ILE A 30 -13.86 0.39 -5.58
CA ILE A 30 -12.56 0.62 -6.18
C ILE A 30 -12.70 1.76 -7.18
N GLN A 31 -12.04 2.87 -6.89
CA GLN A 31 -11.95 4.02 -7.80
C GLN A 31 -10.70 3.89 -8.66
N LEU A 32 -10.84 4.20 -9.95
CA LEU A 32 -9.70 4.35 -10.84
C LEU A 32 -8.80 5.50 -10.36
N PRO A 33 -7.49 5.48 -10.69
CA PRO A 33 -6.60 6.58 -10.33
C PRO A 33 -7.01 7.88 -11.04
N SER A 34 -6.68 9.00 -10.42
CA SER A 34 -6.77 10.32 -11.04
C SER A 34 -5.42 11.03 -10.93
N ILE A 35 -5.16 11.93 -11.87
CA ILE A 35 -3.97 12.77 -11.87
C ILE A 35 -4.40 14.22 -11.74
N VAL A 36 -3.79 14.91 -10.79
CA VAL A 36 -4.00 16.34 -10.53
C VAL A 36 -2.76 17.13 -10.96
N GLY A 37 -2.93 18.36 -11.44
CA GLY A 37 -1.86 19.35 -11.62
C GLY A 37 -2.43 20.65 -12.20
N PRO A 38 -1.62 21.64 -12.61
CA PRO A 38 -0.23 21.51 -13.03
C PRO A 38 0.80 21.64 -11.92
N ASN A 39 0.40 21.85 -10.64
CA ASN A 39 1.38 21.91 -9.56
C ASN A 39 1.72 20.51 -9.05
N ILE A 40 2.95 20.32 -8.60
CA ILE A 40 3.37 19.08 -7.93
C ILE A 40 2.99 19.16 -6.46
N TYR A 41 2.55 18.04 -5.89
CA TYR A 41 2.27 17.88 -4.48
C TYR A 41 3.17 16.79 -3.93
N GLU A 42 4.05 17.15 -3.01
CA GLU A 42 5.03 16.24 -2.42
C GLU A 42 4.70 16.03 -0.94
N LEU A 43 4.76 14.79 -0.49
CA LEU A 43 4.80 14.39 0.91
C LEU A 43 6.23 13.94 1.23
N TYR A 44 6.80 14.52 2.27
CA TYR A 44 8.03 14.07 2.87
C TYR A 44 7.72 13.50 4.25
N THR A 45 8.27 12.33 4.56
CA THR A 45 8.14 11.69 5.87
C THR A 45 9.50 11.30 6.39
N ASP A 46 9.82 11.67 7.61
CA ASP A 46 11.06 11.26 8.24
C ASP A 46 10.77 10.87 9.70
N ALA A 47 11.06 9.63 10.05
CA ALA A 47 10.65 9.10 11.34
C ALA A 47 11.65 8.08 11.88
N HIS A 48 11.97 8.22 13.15
CA HIS A 48 12.91 7.36 13.86
C HIS A 48 12.16 6.41 14.79
N TYR A 49 12.44 5.11 14.64
CA TYR A 49 11.75 4.00 15.33
C TYR A 49 10.25 3.88 15.03
N PHE A 50 9.82 4.36 13.86
CA PHE A 50 8.46 4.17 13.36
C PHE A 50 8.48 3.49 11.99
N VAL A 51 7.46 2.66 11.77
CA VAL A 51 6.99 2.25 10.44
C VAL A 51 5.97 3.28 9.97
N THR A 52 6.21 3.86 8.81
CA THR A 52 5.32 4.89 8.24
C THR A 52 4.31 4.26 7.28
N ARG A 53 3.03 4.59 7.44
CA ARG A 53 1.96 4.24 6.51
C ARG A 53 1.28 5.51 6.01
N VAL A 54 1.07 5.60 4.71
CA VAL A 54 0.46 6.79 4.09
C VAL A 54 -0.87 6.41 3.47
N TYR A 55 -1.89 7.21 3.75
CA TYR A 55 -3.22 7.09 3.20
C TYR A 55 -3.59 8.38 2.47
N VAL A 56 -4.12 8.24 1.26
CA VAL A 56 -4.69 9.37 0.52
C VAL A 56 -6.13 8.99 0.14
N ASN A 57 -7.08 9.83 0.53
CA ASN A 57 -8.52 9.58 0.37
C ASN A 57 -8.92 8.19 0.89
N ASP A 58 -8.46 7.89 2.10
CA ASP A 58 -8.67 6.64 2.84
C ASP A 58 -8.09 5.38 2.16
N LYS A 59 -7.33 5.53 1.07
CA LYS A 59 -6.60 4.46 0.41
C LYS A 59 -5.15 4.41 0.89
N GLU A 60 -4.72 3.29 1.46
CA GLU A 60 -3.32 3.05 1.81
C GLU A 60 -2.46 2.99 0.55
N LEU A 61 -1.35 3.72 0.57
CA LEU A 61 -0.35 3.72 -0.49
C LEU A 61 0.71 2.70 -0.14
N LYS A 62 1.02 1.82 -1.09
CA LYS A 62 2.16 0.93 -0.98
C LYS A 62 3.42 1.78 -1.10
N LEU A 63 4.04 2.08 0.03
CA LEU A 63 5.38 2.67 0.05
C LEU A 63 6.36 1.56 -0.34
N SER A 64 7.22 1.82 -1.32
CA SER A 64 8.26 0.88 -1.76
C SER A 64 9.22 0.47 -0.62
N ASN A 65 9.20 1.18 0.50
CA ASN A 65 10.23 1.12 1.54
C ASN A 65 9.70 0.90 2.98
N ALA A 66 8.43 0.56 3.20
CA ALA A 66 7.81 0.61 4.54
C ALA A 66 8.02 -0.64 5.44
N GLU A 67 8.80 -1.65 5.04
CA GLU A 67 9.24 -2.71 5.95
C GLU A 67 10.75 -2.92 5.80
N GLY A 68 11.52 -2.01 6.37
CA GLY A 68 12.93 -2.28 6.67
C GLY A 68 12.98 -3.26 7.83
N ASN A 69 13.33 -4.52 7.56
CA ASN A 69 13.77 -5.45 8.60
C ASN A 69 15.10 -4.92 9.16
N GLY A 70 15.04 -4.12 10.23
CA GLY A 70 16.23 -3.72 10.97
C GLY A 70 16.99 -4.97 11.41
N SER A 71 18.28 -5.06 11.08
CA SER A 71 19.13 -6.18 11.52
C SER A 71 20.04 -5.74 12.64
N THR A 72 20.10 -6.54 13.71
CA THR A 72 21.08 -6.43 14.79
C THR A 72 22.41 -7.08 14.33
N ARG A 73 23.46 -6.27 14.13
CA ARG A 73 24.83 -6.80 13.99
C ARG A 73 25.80 -6.04 14.88
N GLY A 74 26.48 -6.79 15.75
CA GLY A 74 27.59 -6.32 16.61
C GLY A 74 27.12 -5.79 17.96
N ARG A 75 28.00 -5.88 18.98
CA ARG A 75 27.78 -5.37 20.37
C ARG A 75 27.76 -3.83 20.45
N GLY A 76 27.09 -3.19 19.50
CA GLY A 76 26.74 -1.79 19.46
C GLY A 76 25.42 -1.70 18.72
N PHE A 77 24.47 -0.95 19.26
CA PHE A 77 23.17 -0.74 18.63
C PHE A 77 23.36 -0.10 17.26
N SER A 78 23.43 -0.92 16.21
CA SER A 78 23.46 -0.46 14.83
C SER A 78 22.03 -0.14 14.43
N PHE A 79 21.66 1.13 14.61
CA PHE A 79 20.34 1.65 14.30
C PHE A 79 20.13 1.69 12.79
N SER A 80 19.52 0.64 12.26
CA SER A 80 18.73 0.74 11.05
C SER A 80 17.25 0.78 11.44
N GLY A 81 16.81 1.93 11.98
CA GLY A 81 15.56 2.48 11.44
C GLY A 81 15.75 2.65 9.93
N PRO A 82 14.70 2.77 9.09
CA PRO A 82 14.83 2.76 7.64
C PRO A 82 15.77 3.87 7.12
N MET A 83 17.08 3.63 7.12
CA MET A 83 18.14 4.50 6.62
C MET A 83 18.38 4.12 5.16
N GLY A 84 18.33 5.12 4.27
CA GLY A 84 18.64 4.95 2.84
C GLY A 84 17.45 4.86 1.88
N TYR A 85 16.25 5.29 2.28
CA TYR A 85 15.04 5.14 1.47
C TYR A 85 14.48 6.45 0.93
N GLN A 86 13.78 6.39 -0.20
CA GLN A 86 13.00 7.52 -0.71
C GLN A 86 11.92 7.88 0.32
N ASN A 87 12.14 8.95 1.07
CA ASN A 87 11.24 9.45 2.10
C ASN A 87 10.27 10.52 1.54
N LYS A 88 10.26 10.63 0.21
CA LYS A 88 9.53 11.57 -0.62
C LYS A 88 8.50 10.80 -1.44
N LEU A 89 7.28 11.33 -1.50
CA LEU A 89 6.18 10.77 -2.28
C LEU A 89 5.47 11.86 -3.07
N ILE A 90 5.23 11.62 -4.36
CA ILE A 90 4.41 12.51 -5.19
C ILE A 90 2.94 12.08 -5.07
N LEU A 91 2.08 13.00 -4.65
CA LEU A 91 0.68 12.72 -4.34
C LEU A 91 -0.27 12.90 -5.52
N ASN A 92 0.17 13.53 -6.61
CA ASN A 92 -0.65 13.93 -7.75
C ASN A 92 -1.51 12.79 -8.34
N GLY A 93 -1.01 11.55 -8.34
CA GLY A 93 -1.69 10.36 -8.87
C GLY A 93 -2.71 9.71 -7.90
N HIS A 94 -2.88 10.30 -6.71
CA HIS A 94 -3.75 9.79 -5.65
C HIS A 94 -4.83 10.79 -5.22
N MET A 95 -4.78 12.00 -5.77
CA MET A 95 -5.71 13.07 -5.46
C MET A 95 -6.79 13.18 -6.53
N ARG A 96 -7.95 13.68 -6.13
CA ARG A 96 -9.14 13.84 -6.97
C ARG A 96 -9.66 15.28 -6.93
N THR A 97 -10.63 15.60 -7.78
CA THR A 97 -11.36 16.88 -7.69
C THR A 97 -11.98 17.08 -6.31
N GLY A 98 -12.09 18.34 -5.90
CA GLY A 98 -12.71 18.68 -4.63
C GLY A 98 -11.81 18.39 -3.43
N LEU A 99 -12.37 17.73 -2.42
CA LEU A 99 -11.75 17.57 -1.10
C LEU A 99 -10.86 16.34 -1.07
N ASN A 100 -9.61 16.54 -0.66
CA ASN A 100 -8.61 15.48 -0.50
C ASN A 100 -8.19 15.37 0.96
N ARG A 101 -7.97 14.13 1.42
CA ARG A 101 -7.46 13.82 2.75
C ARG A 101 -6.16 13.05 2.64
N ILE A 102 -5.13 13.49 3.35
CA ILE A 102 -3.87 12.79 3.52
C ILE A 102 -3.76 12.42 5.00
N LYS A 103 -3.51 11.16 5.32
CA LYS A 103 -3.23 10.68 6.67
C LYS A 103 -1.92 9.91 6.67
N VAL A 104 -0.99 10.30 7.52
CA VAL A 104 0.27 9.60 7.75
C VAL A 104 0.22 8.99 9.13
N VAL A 105 0.36 7.67 9.24
CA VAL A 105 0.39 6.93 10.50
C VAL A 105 1.81 6.47 10.76
N PHE A 106 2.29 6.72 11.98
CA PHE A 106 3.58 6.31 12.47
C PHE A 106 3.38 5.18 13.49
N GLN A 107 3.53 3.95 13.04
CA GLN A 107 3.40 2.78 13.90
C GLN A 107 4.74 2.50 14.58
N ALA A 108 4.74 2.37 15.90
CA ALA A 108 5.93 1.96 16.66
C ALA A 108 6.57 0.71 16.03
N SER A 109 7.88 0.75 15.77
CA SER A 109 8.58 -0.41 15.22
C SER A 109 8.77 -1.50 16.28
N SER A 110 8.99 -2.73 15.85
CA SER A 110 9.30 -3.87 16.74
C SER A 110 10.56 -3.66 17.59
N ILE A 111 11.41 -2.68 17.24
CA ILE A 111 12.59 -2.28 18.02
C ILE A 111 12.19 -1.86 19.43
N LEU A 112 11.01 -1.25 19.61
CA LEU A 112 10.53 -0.90 20.95
C LEU A 112 10.25 -2.13 21.83
N ASP A 113 9.84 -3.24 21.24
CA ASP A 113 9.62 -4.49 21.97
C ASP A 113 10.93 -5.17 22.36
N ASP A 114 11.98 -5.02 21.54
CA ASP A 114 13.31 -5.50 21.90
C ASP A 114 13.96 -4.60 22.96
N ALA A 115 13.83 -3.28 22.84
CA ALA A 115 14.29 -2.32 23.84
C ALA A 115 13.61 -2.51 25.22
N ARG A 116 12.37 -3.01 25.24
CA ARG A 116 11.67 -3.43 26.46
C ARG A 116 12.33 -4.63 27.12
N LYS A 117 12.70 -5.66 26.33
CA LYS A 117 13.37 -6.87 26.86
C LYS A 117 14.76 -6.56 27.40
N GLU A 118 15.41 -5.54 26.85
CA GLU A 118 16.75 -5.10 27.25
C GLU A 118 16.76 -3.97 28.30
N ASP A 119 15.59 -3.57 28.82
CA ASP A 119 15.43 -2.51 29.84
C ASP A 119 16.03 -1.13 29.45
N ILE A 120 16.05 -0.84 28.14
CA ILE A 120 16.53 0.44 27.58
C ILE A 120 15.43 1.25 26.87
N GLN A 121 14.17 0.83 27.01
CA GLN A 121 13.02 1.43 26.34
C GLN A 121 12.93 2.95 26.53
N ASN A 122 13.19 3.46 27.74
CA ASN A 122 13.11 4.90 28.02
C ASN A 122 14.11 5.73 27.20
N ILE A 123 15.29 5.17 26.92
CA ILE A 123 16.31 5.81 26.07
C ILE A 123 15.79 5.86 24.64
N VAL A 124 15.29 4.73 24.13
CA VAL A 124 14.74 4.65 22.77
C VAL A 124 13.56 5.61 22.58
N ILE A 125 12.60 5.63 23.52
CA ILE A 125 11.43 6.52 23.48
C ILE A 125 11.83 8.00 23.43
N ARG A 126 12.87 8.38 24.18
CA ARG A 126 13.37 9.76 24.20
C ARG A 126 13.92 10.20 22.85
N ASP A 127 14.50 9.27 22.10
CA ASP A 127 15.14 9.51 20.82
C ASP A 127 14.18 9.34 19.62
N MET A 128 12.92 8.93 19.87
CA MET A 128 11.88 8.84 18.85
C MET A 128 11.44 10.22 18.35
N TYR A 129 11.29 10.33 17.03
CA TYR A 129 10.63 11.46 16.38
C TYR A 129 9.89 11.01 15.11
N ALA A 130 8.92 11.81 14.67
CA ALA A 130 8.25 11.61 13.40
C ALA A 130 7.91 12.97 12.77
N HIS A 131 8.20 13.13 11.49
CA HIS A 131 8.01 14.37 10.75
C HIS A 131 7.22 14.06 9.48
N ALA A 132 6.15 14.80 9.24
CA ALA A 132 5.44 14.81 7.97
C ALA A 132 5.35 16.24 7.43
N LEU A 133 5.77 16.43 6.18
CA LEU A 133 5.74 17.70 5.47
C LEU A 133 5.01 17.50 4.13
N ILE A 134 3.95 18.25 3.92
CA ILE A 134 3.18 18.28 2.67
C ILE A 134 3.37 19.64 2.04
N VAL A 135 3.80 19.67 0.79
CA VAL A 135 4.01 20.91 0.03
C VAL A 135 3.31 20.89 -1.31
N ARG A 136 2.97 22.09 -1.81
CA ARG A 136 2.66 22.35 -3.21
C ARG A 136 3.87 23.02 -3.84
N GLY A 137 4.45 22.39 -4.84
CA GLY A 137 5.76 22.71 -5.42
C GLY A 137 6.75 21.58 -5.15
N ARG A 138 7.99 21.77 -5.60
CA ARG A 138 9.07 20.80 -5.44
C ARG A 138 10.10 21.32 -4.46
N LEU A 139 10.37 20.57 -3.41
CA LEU A 139 11.41 20.90 -2.43
C LEU A 139 12.81 20.62 -2.97
N THR A 140 12.98 19.47 -3.61
CA THR A 140 14.27 19.05 -4.18
C THR A 140 14.10 18.36 -5.53
N THR A 141 15.17 18.38 -6.33
CA THR A 141 15.24 17.65 -7.61
C THR A 141 15.48 16.16 -7.43
N SER A 142 16.06 15.76 -6.29
CA SER A 142 16.34 14.38 -5.90
C SER A 142 15.06 13.55 -5.75
N SER A 143 15.13 12.29 -6.20
CA SER A 143 14.18 11.24 -5.84
C SER A 143 14.48 10.64 -4.47
N MET A 144 15.74 10.71 -4.02
CA MET A 144 16.12 10.38 -2.65
C MET A 144 15.54 11.43 -1.71
N GLY A 145 15.05 10.96 -0.56
CA GLY A 145 14.42 11.76 0.47
C GLY A 145 15.31 12.88 1.05
N VAL A 146 14.77 13.62 2.01
CA VAL A 146 15.48 14.66 2.77
C VAL A 146 15.24 14.45 4.26
N GLU A 147 16.32 14.47 5.04
CA GLU A 147 16.24 14.36 6.51
C GLU A 147 15.55 15.58 7.12
N SER A 148 14.92 15.41 8.28
CA SER A 148 14.17 16.47 8.96
C SER A 148 14.98 17.75 9.18
N TYR A 149 16.26 17.61 9.52
CA TYR A 149 17.15 18.75 9.76
C TYR A 149 17.40 19.57 8.48
N ASP A 150 17.56 18.90 7.35
CA ASP A 150 17.75 19.56 6.05
C ASP A 150 16.43 20.10 5.49
N LEU A 151 15.29 19.46 5.78
CA LEU A 151 13.97 20.00 5.45
C LEU A 151 13.75 21.38 6.08
N ASP A 152 14.08 21.54 7.36
CA ASP A 152 13.91 22.82 8.06
C ASP A 152 14.78 23.92 7.44
N LYS A 153 16.01 23.60 7.02
CA LYS A 153 16.88 24.54 6.29
C LYS A 153 16.35 24.89 4.91
N LEU A 154 15.89 23.89 4.14
CA LEU A 154 15.33 24.12 2.81
C LEU A 154 14.14 25.06 2.89
N LEU A 155 13.26 24.86 3.87
CA LEU A 155 12.08 25.70 4.09
C LEU A 155 12.40 27.16 4.44
N GLN A 156 13.62 27.44 4.90
CA GLN A 156 14.10 28.80 5.18
C GLN A 156 14.80 29.44 3.98
N SER A 157 15.05 28.70 2.90
CA SER A 157 15.71 29.21 1.70
C SER A 157 14.79 30.17 0.92
N GLU A 158 15.29 31.36 0.61
CA GLU A 158 14.56 32.36 -0.19
C GLU A 158 14.33 31.93 -1.65
N ASP A 159 15.16 31.02 -2.17
CA ASP A 159 15.05 30.48 -3.52
C ASP A 159 13.94 29.44 -3.66
N LEU A 160 13.39 28.96 -2.54
CA LEU A 160 12.43 27.88 -2.51
C LEU A 160 11.02 28.36 -2.86
N LYS A 161 10.57 28.05 -4.08
CA LYS A 161 9.23 28.38 -4.59
C LYS A 161 8.19 27.31 -4.25
N VAL A 162 8.09 26.92 -2.98
CA VAL A 162 7.06 25.96 -2.54
C VAL A 162 6.12 26.59 -1.53
N LYS A 163 4.86 26.15 -1.56
CA LYS A 163 3.88 26.46 -0.53
C LYS A 163 3.77 25.29 0.43
N VAL A 164 4.13 25.51 1.69
CA VAL A 164 3.89 24.53 2.76
C VAL A 164 2.39 24.42 3.02
N LEU A 165 1.85 23.22 2.90
CA LEU A 165 0.45 22.91 3.18
C LEU A 165 0.28 22.37 4.60
N LYS A 166 1.22 21.52 5.04
CA LYS A 166 1.29 20.98 6.39
C LYS A 166 2.76 20.69 6.73
N ASN A 167 3.23 21.16 7.87
CA ASN A 167 4.51 20.75 8.45
C ASN A 167 4.21 20.32 9.89
N GLN A 168 4.52 19.07 10.23
CA GLN A 168 4.31 18.55 11.57
C GLN A 168 5.46 17.66 12.01
N LEU A 169 6.22 18.14 12.97
CA LEU A 169 7.24 17.40 13.70
C LEU A 169 6.70 16.97 15.07
N LEU A 170 6.70 15.67 15.33
CA LEU A 170 6.28 15.02 16.56
C LEU A 170 7.53 14.52 17.30
N ARG A 171 7.68 14.91 18.56
CA ARG A 171 8.80 14.57 19.44
C ARG A 171 8.29 14.36 20.87
N ARG A 172 9.19 13.96 21.78
CA ARG A 172 8.90 13.80 23.22
C ARG A 172 7.76 12.81 23.42
N PHE A 173 7.96 11.62 22.85
CA PHE A 173 7.06 10.50 23.04
C PHE A 173 7.15 9.97 24.47
N ASN A 174 6.09 9.28 24.89
CA ASN A 174 6.02 8.51 26.13
C ASN A 174 5.12 7.30 25.88
N GLU A 175 5.10 6.35 26.80
CA GLU A 175 4.33 5.12 26.63
C GLU A 175 2.85 5.36 26.36
N LYS A 176 2.24 6.33 27.04
CA LYS A 176 0.84 6.70 26.85
C LYS A 176 0.55 7.22 25.44
N LYS A 177 1.46 8.00 24.84
CA LYS A 177 1.32 8.48 23.45
C LYS A 177 1.53 7.34 22.46
N LEU A 178 2.46 6.44 22.75
CA LEU A 178 2.79 5.30 21.90
C LEU A 178 1.74 4.18 21.96
N SER A 179 0.92 4.14 23.02
CA SER A 179 -0.24 3.25 23.11
C SER A 179 -1.46 3.76 22.32
N GLN A 180 -1.36 4.95 21.71
CA GLN A 180 -2.38 5.54 20.84
C GLN A 180 -1.86 5.63 19.40
N GLU A 181 -2.77 5.84 18.43
CA GLU A 181 -2.35 6.09 17.05
C GLU A 181 -1.57 7.41 16.96
N VAL A 182 -0.30 7.33 16.59
CA VAL A 182 0.51 8.49 16.26
C VAL A 182 0.31 8.81 14.78
N SER A 183 -0.42 9.89 14.47
CA SER A 183 -0.70 10.24 13.08
C SER A 183 -0.74 11.74 12.81
N VAL A 184 -0.51 12.09 11.55
CA VAL A 184 -0.69 13.44 11.00
C VAL A 184 -1.76 13.36 9.92
N SER A 185 -2.86 14.08 10.12
CA SER A 185 -3.91 14.20 9.12
C SER A 185 -3.96 15.62 8.56
N TYR A 186 -4.17 15.73 7.26
CA TYR A 186 -4.36 16.99 6.56
C TYR A 186 -5.47 16.85 5.53
N GLN A 187 -6.34 17.85 5.47
CA GLN A 187 -7.45 17.87 4.52
C GLN A 187 -7.45 19.21 3.81
N PHE A 188 -7.58 19.18 2.49
CA PHE A 188 -7.58 20.38 1.68
C PHE A 188 -8.39 20.20 0.41
N LYS A 189 -8.97 21.30 -0.07
CA LYS A 189 -9.61 21.36 -1.38
C LYS A 189 -8.57 21.82 -2.40
N LEU A 190 -8.51 21.16 -3.54
CA LEU A 190 -7.64 21.61 -4.63
C LEU A 190 -8.03 23.03 -5.07
N PRO A 191 -7.06 23.92 -5.32
CA PRO A 191 -7.33 25.21 -5.95
C PRO A 191 -8.03 25.03 -7.30
N VAL A 192 -8.90 25.98 -7.68
CA VAL A 192 -9.59 25.98 -8.99
C VAL A 192 -8.64 26.02 -10.19
N THR A 193 -7.38 26.42 -9.98
CA THR A 193 -6.31 26.40 -10.98
C THR A 193 -5.79 24.99 -11.28
N GLU A 194 -6.10 24.01 -10.44
CA GLU A 194 -5.71 22.61 -10.69
C GLU A 194 -6.74 21.94 -11.60
N LYS A 195 -6.24 21.25 -12.62
CA LYS A 195 -6.94 20.28 -13.43
C LYS A 195 -6.77 18.90 -12.80
N ALA A 196 -7.87 18.16 -12.71
CA ALA A 196 -7.85 16.74 -12.38
C ALA A 196 -8.36 15.94 -13.57
N LEU A 197 -7.69 14.84 -13.88
CA LEU A 197 -8.09 13.90 -14.92
C LEU A 197 -8.24 12.52 -14.31
N GLN A 198 -9.45 11.98 -14.39
CA GLN A 198 -9.72 10.60 -14.07
C GLN A 198 -9.13 9.71 -15.17
N VAL A 199 -8.42 8.65 -14.78
CA VAL A 199 -7.88 7.67 -15.72
C VAL A 199 -9.00 6.77 -16.20
N GLY A 200 -9.10 6.61 -17.52
CA GLY A 200 -10.08 5.71 -18.13
C GLY A 200 -9.67 4.24 -17.99
N MET A 201 -10.66 3.35 -17.97
CA MET A 201 -10.42 1.90 -17.93
C MET A 201 -9.65 1.39 -19.16
N ASP A 202 -9.80 2.07 -20.30
CA ASP A 202 -9.06 1.82 -21.54
C ASP A 202 -7.52 1.91 -21.36
N SER A 203 -7.09 2.62 -20.33
CA SER A 203 -5.68 2.79 -19.98
C SER A 203 -5.23 1.83 -18.88
N CYS A 204 -6.12 0.95 -18.42
CA CYS A 204 -5.87 -0.05 -17.39
C CYS A 204 -5.90 -1.46 -17.95
N SER A 205 -4.99 -2.30 -17.48
CA SER A 205 -4.92 -3.72 -17.85
C SER A 205 -4.98 -4.60 -16.60
N LEU A 206 -5.65 -5.75 -16.71
CA LEU A 206 -5.67 -6.74 -15.64
C LEU A 206 -4.36 -7.51 -15.60
N SER A 207 -3.63 -7.29 -14.51
CA SER A 207 -2.39 -7.98 -14.20
C SER A 207 -2.60 -8.93 -13.02
N PHE A 208 -1.72 -9.91 -12.92
CA PHE A 208 -1.70 -10.83 -11.79
C PHE A 208 -0.27 -11.05 -11.34
N ASP A 209 -0.13 -11.37 -10.07
CA ASP A 209 1.10 -11.88 -9.48
C ASP A 209 0.76 -13.23 -8.84
N GLY A 210 1.52 -14.26 -9.22
CA GLY A 210 1.24 -15.65 -8.87
C GLY A 210 2.45 -16.29 -8.20
N TYR A 211 2.21 -16.96 -7.09
CA TYR A 211 3.23 -17.77 -6.42
C TYR A 211 2.87 -19.24 -6.61
N ASN A 212 3.87 -20.01 -7.02
CA ASN A 212 3.84 -21.46 -7.26
C ASN A 212 3.15 -21.88 -8.57
N ASP A 213 3.66 -22.94 -9.19
CA ASP A 213 3.29 -23.39 -10.54
C ASP A 213 1.89 -24.04 -10.54
N PHE A 214 0.87 -23.36 -11.10
CA PHE A 214 -0.49 -23.91 -11.25
C PHE A 214 -1.10 -23.61 -12.64
N LYS A 215 -2.16 -24.35 -13.01
CA LYS A 215 -2.96 -24.06 -14.21
C LYS A 215 -4.36 -23.63 -13.80
N ALA A 216 -4.81 -22.50 -14.33
CA ALA A 216 -6.14 -21.99 -14.03
C ALA A 216 -6.74 -21.16 -15.17
N THR A 217 -8.06 -21.03 -15.16
CA THR A 217 -8.79 -20.05 -15.97
C THR A 217 -9.46 -19.06 -15.04
N LEU A 218 -9.22 -17.78 -15.27
CA LEU A 218 -9.87 -16.67 -14.58
C LEU A 218 -11.00 -16.13 -15.46
N SER A 219 -12.19 -16.11 -14.89
CA SER A 219 -13.38 -15.49 -15.46
C SER A 219 -13.81 -14.29 -14.61
N LEU A 220 -14.34 -13.27 -15.26
CA LEU A 220 -14.95 -12.10 -14.64
C LEU A 220 -16.38 -12.02 -15.14
N ASN A 221 -17.36 -11.89 -14.24
CA ASN A 221 -18.78 -11.81 -14.60
C ASN A 221 -19.22 -12.91 -15.58
N GLY A 222 -18.70 -14.14 -15.40
CA GLY A 222 -18.99 -15.30 -16.25
C GLY A 222 -18.21 -15.36 -17.57
N GLN A 223 -17.39 -14.36 -17.91
CA GLN A 223 -16.60 -14.32 -19.15
C GLN A 223 -15.12 -14.62 -18.87
N PRO A 224 -14.46 -15.53 -19.60
CA PRO A 224 -13.04 -15.81 -19.42
C PRO A 224 -12.21 -14.59 -19.84
N VAL A 225 -11.37 -14.12 -18.92
CA VAL A 225 -10.48 -12.97 -19.15
C VAL A 225 -9.01 -13.36 -19.21
N LYS A 226 -8.63 -14.46 -18.54
CA LYS A 226 -7.22 -14.88 -18.47
C LYS A 226 -7.05 -16.39 -18.32
N GLU A 227 -6.10 -16.96 -19.05
CA GLU A 227 -5.60 -18.31 -18.81
C GLU A 227 -4.22 -18.24 -18.14
N ILE A 228 -3.98 -19.08 -17.14
CA ILE A 228 -2.75 -19.13 -16.36
C ILE A 228 -2.13 -20.52 -16.50
N LYS A 229 -0.84 -20.56 -16.83
CA LYS A 229 -0.02 -21.77 -16.95
C LYS A 229 1.33 -21.52 -16.29
N GLY A 230 1.44 -21.91 -15.03
CA GLY A 230 2.60 -21.60 -14.20
C GLY A 230 2.76 -20.09 -14.02
N ASN A 231 3.97 -19.59 -14.21
CA ASN A 231 4.29 -18.15 -14.16
C ASN A 231 3.90 -17.39 -15.45
N SER A 232 3.31 -18.07 -16.44
CA SER A 232 2.85 -17.44 -17.68
C SER A 232 1.34 -17.29 -17.71
N SER A 233 0.85 -16.30 -18.44
CA SER A 233 -0.58 -16.14 -18.68
C SER A 233 -0.87 -15.58 -20.06
N ARG A 234 -2.07 -15.84 -20.54
CA ARG A 234 -2.60 -15.30 -21.79
C ARG A 234 -3.92 -14.59 -21.53
N GLY A 235 -4.05 -13.36 -22.03
CA GLY A 235 -5.33 -12.66 -22.05
C GLY A 235 -6.28 -13.32 -23.05
N VAL A 236 -7.51 -13.56 -22.62
CA VAL A 236 -8.59 -14.14 -23.46
C VAL A 236 -9.52 -13.05 -23.96
N LYS A 237 -9.85 -12.10 -23.08
CA LYS A 237 -10.63 -10.88 -23.37
C LYS A 237 -10.00 -9.69 -22.66
N TYR A 238 -10.21 -8.49 -23.19
CA TYR A 238 -9.80 -7.29 -22.48
C TYR A 238 -10.65 -7.11 -21.23
N PHE A 239 -9.99 -6.78 -20.12
CA PHE A 239 -10.67 -6.56 -18.85
C PHE A 239 -11.71 -5.43 -18.95
N SER A 240 -11.39 -4.37 -19.69
CA SER A 240 -12.25 -3.23 -19.99
C SER A 240 -13.61 -3.62 -20.59
N ASP A 241 -13.65 -4.73 -21.34
CA ASP A 241 -14.85 -5.15 -22.07
C ASP A 241 -15.82 -5.93 -21.17
N VAL A 242 -15.36 -6.36 -20.00
CA VAL A 242 -16.07 -7.31 -19.12
C VAL A 242 -16.37 -6.71 -17.75
N VAL A 243 -15.52 -5.81 -17.28
CA VAL A 243 -15.74 -5.09 -16.02
C VAL A 243 -16.91 -4.11 -16.16
N LYS A 244 -17.72 -4.01 -15.11
CA LYS A 244 -18.85 -3.09 -15.03
C LYS A 244 -18.74 -2.20 -13.81
N SER A 245 -19.45 -1.07 -13.83
CA SER A 245 -19.66 -0.30 -12.60
C SER A 245 -20.53 -1.12 -11.63
N GLY A 246 -20.25 -1.02 -10.32
CA GLY A 246 -20.87 -1.82 -9.28
C GLY A 246 -20.14 -3.15 -8.98
N LEU A 247 -20.92 -4.13 -8.50
CA LEU A 247 -20.40 -5.43 -8.07
C LEU A 247 -19.93 -6.28 -9.25
N ASN A 248 -18.69 -6.74 -9.19
CA ASN A 248 -18.04 -7.65 -10.13
C ASN A 248 -17.60 -8.92 -9.41
N SER A 249 -17.72 -10.07 -10.09
CA SER A 249 -17.35 -11.36 -9.52
C SER A 249 -16.24 -12.04 -10.32
N PHE A 250 -15.13 -12.36 -9.66
CA PHE A 250 -14.10 -13.23 -10.20
C PHE A 250 -14.41 -14.69 -9.90
N HIS A 251 -14.19 -15.55 -10.88
CA HIS A 251 -14.17 -17.00 -10.72
C HIS A 251 -12.84 -17.55 -11.24
N LEU A 252 -12.09 -18.21 -10.38
CA LEU A 252 -10.85 -18.88 -10.70
C LEU A 252 -11.08 -20.40 -10.70
N LYS A 253 -10.96 -21.02 -11.86
CA LYS A 253 -11.02 -22.48 -12.02
C LYS A 253 -9.61 -23.05 -12.11
N VAL A 254 -9.13 -23.63 -11.02
CA VAL A 254 -7.81 -24.25 -10.92
C VAL A 254 -7.91 -25.71 -11.35
N THR A 255 -7.19 -26.05 -12.43
CA THR A 255 -7.21 -27.40 -13.02
C THR A 255 -6.03 -28.26 -12.57
N SER A 256 -4.92 -27.63 -12.15
CA SER A 256 -3.72 -28.33 -11.71
C SER A 256 -2.92 -27.48 -10.75
N VAL A 257 -2.35 -28.11 -9.72
CA VAL A 257 -1.42 -27.53 -8.76
C VAL A 257 -0.20 -28.45 -8.68
N LYS A 258 1.01 -27.91 -8.89
CA LYS A 258 2.25 -28.69 -8.90
C LYS A 258 2.73 -29.03 -7.49
N ASN A 259 2.67 -28.08 -6.56
CA ASN A 259 3.07 -28.26 -5.17
C ASN A 259 1.86 -28.13 -4.24
N LYS A 260 1.46 -29.23 -3.60
CA LYS A 260 0.28 -29.29 -2.71
C LYS A 260 0.59 -28.96 -1.25
N THR A 261 1.86 -28.93 -0.86
CA THR A 261 2.26 -28.65 0.53
C THR A 261 2.41 -27.15 0.81
N GLU A 262 2.48 -26.33 -0.24
CA GLU A 262 2.58 -24.87 -0.14
C GLU A 262 1.27 -24.20 -0.59
N LYS A 263 0.89 -23.14 0.12
CA LYS A 263 -0.24 -22.30 -0.31
C LYS A 263 0.13 -21.60 -1.62
N ASN A 264 -0.67 -21.84 -2.65
CA ASN A 264 -0.62 -21.08 -3.89
C ASN A 264 -1.36 -19.77 -3.65
N LYS A 265 -0.86 -18.69 -4.24
CA LYS A 265 -1.41 -17.34 -4.05
C LYS A 265 -1.49 -16.63 -5.38
N ILE A 266 -2.65 -16.04 -5.67
CA ILE A 266 -2.85 -15.15 -6.80
C ILE A 266 -3.35 -13.80 -6.32
N ARG A 267 -2.62 -12.75 -6.71
CA ARG A 267 -3.01 -11.36 -6.51
C ARG A 267 -3.42 -10.76 -7.83
N LEU A 268 -4.66 -10.31 -7.93
CA LEU A 268 -5.20 -9.62 -9.09
C LEU A 268 -5.18 -8.12 -8.84
N TYR A 269 -4.70 -7.36 -9.83
CA TYR A 269 -4.62 -5.91 -9.75
C TYR A 269 -4.75 -5.27 -11.13
N LEU A 270 -5.20 -4.03 -11.17
CA LEU A 270 -5.14 -3.21 -12.37
C LEU A 270 -3.79 -2.51 -12.43
N SER A 271 -3.19 -2.52 -13.63
CA SER A 271 -2.02 -1.74 -13.98
C SER A 271 -2.46 -0.66 -14.98
N CYS A 272 -2.51 0.59 -14.52
CA CYS A 272 -3.04 1.72 -15.31
C CYS A 272 -1.94 2.66 -15.82
N ASP A 273 -1.78 2.78 -17.15
CA ASP A 273 -0.84 3.72 -17.78
C ASP A 273 -1.31 5.17 -17.64
N LEU A 274 -0.46 5.99 -17.02
CA LEU A 274 -0.72 7.38 -16.71
C LEU A 274 -0.13 8.36 -17.73
N LYS A 275 0.75 7.90 -18.63
CA LYS A 275 1.60 8.78 -19.46
C LYS A 275 0.80 9.73 -20.35
N SER A 276 -0.31 9.25 -20.94
CA SER A 276 -1.19 10.04 -21.79
C SER A 276 -1.94 11.13 -21.01
N PHE A 277 -2.31 10.85 -19.76
CA PHE A 277 -3.01 11.79 -18.87
C PHE A 277 -2.07 12.87 -18.33
N ILE A 278 -0.84 12.51 -17.94
CA ILE A 278 0.18 13.47 -17.48
C ILE A 278 0.43 14.55 -18.53
N LYS A 279 0.53 14.18 -19.81
CA LYS A 279 0.71 15.12 -20.93
C LYS A 279 -0.44 16.14 -21.03
N LYS A 280 -1.66 15.77 -20.62
CA LYS A 280 -2.86 16.63 -20.69
C LYS A 280 -3.01 17.58 -19.49
N ILE A 281 -2.24 17.39 -18.42
CA ILE A 281 -2.28 18.23 -17.19
C ILE A 281 -1.46 19.53 -17.36
N ASN A 282 -0.62 19.63 -18.40
CA ASN A 282 0.18 20.81 -18.72
C ASN A 282 1.14 21.25 -17.59
N PHE A 283 1.84 20.29 -16.98
CA PHE A 283 2.91 20.60 -16.03
C PHE A 283 3.96 21.55 -16.62
N ALA A 284 4.54 22.41 -15.76
CA ALA A 284 5.62 23.31 -16.12
C ALA A 284 6.81 22.55 -16.73
N LYS A 285 7.59 23.21 -17.60
CA LYS A 285 8.61 22.53 -18.44
C LYS A 285 9.66 21.82 -17.58
N GLU A 286 10.07 22.44 -16.48
CA GLU A 286 10.96 21.92 -15.44
C GLU A 286 10.41 20.67 -14.71
N HIS A 287 9.14 20.35 -14.88
CA HIS A 287 8.48 19.17 -14.33
C HIS A 287 8.17 18.12 -15.40
N LYS A 288 8.33 18.44 -16.71
CA LYS A 288 8.05 17.49 -17.81
C LYS A 288 9.06 16.34 -17.88
N SER A 289 10.28 16.58 -17.41
CA SER A 289 11.36 15.57 -17.33
C SER A 289 11.36 14.80 -16.02
N LEU A 290 10.40 15.06 -15.12
CA LEU A 290 10.25 14.24 -13.92
C LEU A 290 9.99 12.81 -14.35
N ASP A 291 10.99 11.96 -14.13
CA ASP A 291 10.72 10.56 -13.97
C ASP A 291 10.02 10.43 -12.63
N PHE A 292 8.71 10.37 -12.73
CA PHE A 292 7.84 10.11 -11.62
C PHE A 292 8.01 8.67 -11.08
N GLY A 293 9.01 7.92 -11.55
CA GLY A 293 10.06 7.34 -10.71
C GLY A 293 9.73 6.06 -9.99
N ASP A 294 8.64 6.04 -9.23
CA ASP A 294 8.10 4.85 -8.56
C ASP A 294 6.56 4.87 -8.47
N PHE A 295 5.90 5.82 -9.16
CA PHE A 295 4.43 5.94 -9.19
C PHE A 295 3.78 6.17 -10.57
N PHE A 296 4.51 6.17 -11.69
CA PHE A 296 3.97 6.80 -12.91
C PHE A 296 4.52 6.24 -14.24
N LYS A 297 4.63 4.92 -14.33
CA LYS A 297 4.24 4.25 -15.59
C LYS A 297 2.96 3.44 -15.41
N SER A 298 2.69 2.98 -14.20
CA SER A 298 1.50 2.23 -13.85
C SER A 298 1.08 2.49 -12.39
N VAL A 299 -0.23 2.67 -12.15
CA VAL A 299 -0.79 2.56 -10.79
C VAL A 299 -1.29 1.14 -10.59
N TYR A 300 -0.88 0.52 -9.49
CA TYR A 300 -1.35 -0.79 -9.05
C TYR A 300 -2.61 -0.61 -8.20
N VAL A 301 -3.76 -1.03 -8.73
CA VAL A 301 -5.03 -1.03 -7.99
C VAL A 301 -5.35 -2.47 -7.61
N PRO A 302 -5.17 -2.87 -6.34
CA PRO A 302 -5.48 -4.23 -5.91
C PRO A 302 -6.97 -4.50 -6.06
N LEU A 303 -7.32 -5.64 -6.65
CA LEU A 303 -8.70 -6.07 -6.80
C LEU A 303 -9.03 -7.16 -5.79
N VAL A 304 -8.30 -8.28 -5.86
CA VAL A 304 -8.57 -9.49 -5.10
C VAL A 304 -7.26 -10.24 -4.82
N ASN A 305 -7.22 -10.92 -3.69
CA ASN A 305 -6.21 -11.91 -3.36
C ASN A 305 -6.91 -13.26 -3.09
N ILE A 306 -6.50 -14.33 -3.78
CA ILE A 306 -7.03 -15.68 -3.58
C ILE A 306 -5.88 -16.60 -3.17
N GLU A 307 -6.09 -17.38 -2.12
CA GLU A 307 -5.15 -18.39 -1.63
C GLU A 307 -5.81 -19.77 -1.71
N PHE A 308 -5.05 -20.77 -2.19
CA PHE A 308 -5.55 -22.14 -2.36
C PHE A 308 -4.44 -23.19 -2.29
N THR A 309 -4.80 -24.43 -1.96
CA THR A 309 -3.87 -25.57 -1.83
C THR A 309 -4.15 -26.69 -2.83
N GLU A 310 -5.37 -26.74 -3.38
CA GLU A 310 -5.82 -27.82 -4.25
C GLU A 310 -6.43 -27.30 -5.56
N LYS A 311 -6.73 -28.23 -6.47
CA LYS A 311 -7.56 -27.92 -7.64
C LYS A 311 -8.99 -27.66 -7.18
N GLY A 312 -9.71 -26.78 -7.85
CA GLY A 312 -11.05 -26.40 -7.44
C GLY A 312 -11.51 -25.12 -8.11
N GLU A 313 -12.67 -24.65 -7.66
CA GLU A 313 -13.25 -23.39 -8.09
C GLU A 313 -13.26 -22.43 -6.91
N TYR A 314 -12.75 -21.22 -7.14
CA TYR A 314 -12.63 -20.18 -6.14
C TYR A 314 -13.29 -18.92 -6.67
N SER A 315 -14.02 -18.19 -5.82
CA SER A 315 -14.65 -16.93 -6.21
C SER A 315 -14.32 -15.80 -5.24
N SER A 316 -14.40 -14.58 -5.75
CA SER A 316 -14.29 -13.38 -4.93
C SER A 316 -14.92 -12.21 -5.64
N ASP A 317 -15.53 -11.32 -4.86
CA ASP A 317 -16.19 -10.14 -5.38
C ASP A 317 -15.43 -8.86 -5.05
N PHE A 318 -15.57 -7.89 -5.94
CA PHE A 318 -15.12 -6.52 -5.74
C PHE A 318 -16.15 -5.54 -6.32
N ASN A 319 -16.25 -4.36 -5.71
CA ASN A 319 -17.09 -3.28 -6.19
C ASN A 319 -16.22 -2.25 -6.92
N MET A 320 -16.67 -1.71 -8.06
CA MET A 320 -15.92 -0.75 -8.85
C MET A 320 -16.76 0.46 -9.23
N GLU A 321 -16.17 1.66 -9.16
CA GLU A 321 -16.80 2.91 -9.61
C GLU A 321 -16.05 3.39 -10.86
N LEU A 322 -16.72 3.27 -12.02
CA LEU A 322 -16.21 3.64 -13.35
C LEU A 322 -16.72 5.01 -13.79
#